data_AF-A0A5B0QK61-F1
#
_entry.id   AF-A0A5B0QK61-F1
#
_cell.length_a   1.000
_cell.length_b   1.000
_cell.length_c   1.000
_cell.angle_alpha   90.00
_cell.angle_beta   90.00
_cell.angle_gamma   90.00
#
_symmetry.space_group_name_H-M   'P 1'
#
loop_
_entity.id
_entity.type
_entity.pdbx_description
1 polymer ?
#
loop_
_entity_poly.entity_id
_entity_poly.type
_entity_poly.pdbx_seq_one_letter_code
_entity_poly.pdbx_strand_id
1 'polypeptide(L)'
;MQKKVLIKIILDRKLHNNHQEYGLAIRGLIRHHSIDPLDYDKNCDLAIPLEEILSPDPKLRQLLLDIDRSKARVWCITNAYKTHALRVLKIMNLSDLIEGVVSCDYTNLNFHCKPEKEYYQEAVARSLGQEPSAENLEQADFSDHLLVDDALINIVGASKIGFGSSVHFDEDSDAVTGAHSTKSKDGTPFERITALDQLRNLDVWKDCFVNKST
;
A
#
# COMPACT_ATOMS: atom_id res chain seq x y z
N MET A 1 -2.06 -18.99 13.59
CA MET A 1 -2.89 -17.97 12.93
C MET A 1 -2.16 -17.54 11.66
N GLN A 2 -2.85 -17.35 10.53
CA GLN A 2 -2.20 -16.97 9.27
C GLN A 2 -1.92 -15.46 9.30
N LYS A 3 -0.65 -15.05 9.16
CA LYS A 3 -0.27 -13.62 9.09
C LYS A 3 -0.89 -13.00 7.82
N LYS A 4 -1.16 -11.70 7.82
CA LYS A 4 -1.75 -11.00 6.67
C LYS A 4 -0.81 -9.91 6.21
N VAL A 5 -0.37 -10.00 4.97
CA VAL A 5 0.61 -9.05 4.44
C VAL A 5 -0.15 -8.04 3.58
N LEU A 6 -0.35 -6.84 4.12
CA LEU A 6 -0.92 -5.73 3.38
C LEU A 6 0.19 -5.02 2.61
N ILE A 7 0.53 -5.55 1.44
CA ILE A 7 1.52 -4.92 0.57
C ILE A 7 0.82 -3.80 -0.21
N LYS A 8 1.08 -2.52 0.11
CA LYS A 8 0.95 -1.53 -0.97
C LYS A 8 1.97 -1.97 -2.01
N ILE A 9 1.49 -2.50 -3.13
CA ILE A 9 2.33 -2.62 -4.30
C ILE A 9 2.63 -1.18 -4.68
N ILE A 10 3.90 -0.82 -4.56
CA ILE A 10 4.42 0.48 -4.89
C ILE A 10 4.38 0.56 -6.41
N LEU A 11 3.41 1.31 -6.91
CA LEU A 11 3.17 1.49 -8.33
C LEU A 11 4.10 2.61 -8.84
N ASP A 12 5.30 2.19 -9.22
CA ASP A 12 6.31 2.89 -10.03
C ASP A 12 6.76 4.31 -9.59
N ARG A 13 8.09 4.44 -9.48
CA ARG A 13 8.89 5.67 -9.37
C ARG A 13 8.47 6.77 -10.35
N LYS A 14 8.07 6.41 -11.58
CA LYS A 14 7.71 7.39 -12.62
C LYS A 14 6.37 8.07 -12.39
N LEU A 15 5.43 7.42 -11.70
CA LEU A 15 4.22 8.09 -11.26
C LEU A 15 4.48 8.91 -10.00
N HIS A 16 5.29 8.43 -9.06
CA HIS A 16 5.41 9.06 -7.73
C HIS A 16 5.83 10.55 -7.76
N ASN A 17 6.80 10.95 -8.59
CA ASN A 17 7.22 12.36 -8.68
C ASN A 17 6.11 13.32 -9.15
N ASN A 18 5.10 12.81 -9.87
CA ASN A 18 3.97 13.62 -10.33
C ASN A 18 2.72 13.43 -9.46
N HIS A 19 2.66 12.47 -8.52
CA HIS A 19 1.43 12.10 -7.81
C HIS A 19 1.45 12.30 -6.29
N GLN A 20 2.60 12.65 -5.69
CA GLN A 20 2.71 12.92 -4.23
C GLN A 20 1.69 13.94 -3.72
N GLU A 21 1.19 14.82 -4.59
CA GLU A 21 0.25 15.88 -4.21
C GLU A 21 -1.22 15.55 -4.49
N TYR A 22 -1.55 14.59 -5.37
CA TYR A 22 -2.89 14.53 -5.98
C TYR A 22 -3.92 13.73 -5.16
N GLY A 23 -3.55 12.58 -4.57
CA GLY A 23 -4.49 11.77 -3.78
C GLY A 23 -4.92 12.43 -2.45
N LEU A 24 -4.08 13.30 -1.88
CA LEU A 24 -4.44 14.14 -0.73
C LEU A 24 -5.12 15.45 -1.17
N ALA A 25 -4.72 16.04 -2.31
CA ALA A 25 -5.35 17.23 -2.84
C ALA A 25 -6.81 16.99 -3.30
N ILE A 26 -7.10 15.82 -3.90
CA ILE A 26 -8.43 15.54 -4.44
C ILE A 26 -9.52 15.56 -3.35
N ARG A 27 -9.25 15.05 -2.16
CA ARG A 27 -10.24 15.07 -1.07
C ARG A 27 -10.57 16.50 -0.63
N GLY A 28 -9.57 17.36 -0.57
CA GLY A 28 -9.75 18.79 -0.31
C GLY A 28 -10.52 19.49 -1.44
N LEU A 29 -10.18 19.17 -2.69
CA LEU A 29 -10.86 19.69 -3.90
C LEU A 29 -12.33 19.26 -3.98
N ILE A 30 -12.64 17.99 -3.73
CA ILE A 30 -14.00 17.46 -3.69
C ILE A 30 -14.80 18.14 -2.56
N ARG A 31 -14.22 18.25 -1.36
CA ARG A 31 -14.92 18.80 -0.19
C ARG A 31 -15.12 20.32 -0.24
N HIS A 32 -14.18 21.06 -0.80
CA HIS A 32 -14.17 22.52 -0.71
C HIS A 32 -14.46 23.23 -2.04
N HIS A 33 -14.37 22.55 -3.18
CA HIS A 33 -14.51 23.17 -4.51
C HIS A 33 -15.60 22.55 -5.40
N SER A 34 -16.45 21.66 -4.88
CA SER A 34 -17.59 21.06 -5.62
C SER A 34 -17.19 20.45 -6.97
N ILE A 35 -16.00 19.86 -7.04
CA ILE A 35 -15.53 19.13 -8.21
C ILE A 35 -16.21 17.77 -8.25
N ASP A 36 -16.73 17.37 -9.41
CA ASP A 36 -17.26 16.03 -9.63
C ASP A 36 -16.10 15.02 -9.49
N PRO A 37 -16.14 14.11 -8.50
CA PRO A 37 -15.06 13.16 -8.27
C PRO A 37 -14.78 12.24 -9.46
N LEU A 38 -15.80 11.92 -10.26
CA LEU A 38 -15.64 11.08 -11.45
C LEU A 38 -15.07 11.86 -12.64
N ASP A 39 -15.38 13.16 -12.74
CA ASP A 39 -14.75 14.04 -13.72
C ASP A 39 -13.26 14.25 -13.38
N TYR A 40 -12.91 14.36 -12.11
CA TYR A 40 -11.50 14.38 -11.70
C TYR A 40 -10.78 13.07 -12.05
N ASP A 41 -11.32 11.90 -11.69
CA ASP A 41 -10.71 10.60 -12.04
C ASP A 41 -10.46 10.50 -13.55
N LYS A 42 -11.45 10.93 -14.35
CA LYS A 42 -11.35 10.98 -15.81
C LYS A 42 -10.21 11.87 -16.31
N ASN A 43 -10.05 13.05 -15.74
CA ASN A 43 -9.10 14.07 -16.22
C ASN A 43 -7.71 13.99 -15.56
N CYS A 44 -7.56 13.25 -14.47
CA CYS A 44 -6.29 13.07 -13.76
C CYS A 44 -5.81 11.62 -13.89
N ASP A 45 -6.39 10.69 -13.12
CA ASP A 45 -5.88 9.33 -12.98
C ASP A 45 -6.06 8.48 -14.26
N LEU A 46 -7.16 8.67 -15.00
CA LEU A 46 -7.44 7.97 -16.27
C LEU A 46 -6.77 8.63 -17.47
N ALA A 47 -6.52 9.94 -17.43
CA ALA A 47 -5.88 10.69 -18.51
C ALA A 47 -4.40 10.31 -18.69
N ILE A 48 -3.79 9.67 -17.70
CA ILE A 48 -2.40 9.21 -17.76
C ILE A 48 -2.28 8.04 -18.76
N PRO A 49 -1.36 8.11 -19.74
CA PRO A 49 -1.07 7.00 -20.64
C PRO A 49 -0.20 5.96 -19.94
N LEU A 50 -0.77 5.23 -18.98
CA LEU A 50 -0.05 4.27 -18.13
C LEU A 50 0.70 3.21 -18.94
N GLU A 51 0.17 2.78 -20.09
CA GLU A 51 0.76 1.76 -20.96
C GLU A 51 2.06 2.23 -21.63
N GLU A 52 2.31 3.54 -21.70
CA GLU A 52 3.56 4.11 -22.23
C GLU A 52 4.62 4.31 -21.14
N ILE A 53 4.18 4.36 -19.87
CA ILE A 53 5.03 4.71 -18.73
C ILE A 53 5.44 3.45 -17.94
N LEU A 54 4.48 2.53 -17.78
CA LEU A 54 4.59 1.33 -16.96
C LEU A 54 4.91 0.11 -17.83
N SER A 55 5.70 -0.79 -17.26
CA SER A 55 6.00 -2.09 -17.84
C SER A 55 6.14 -3.12 -16.74
N PRO A 56 5.81 -4.41 -16.99
CA PRO A 56 5.99 -5.46 -16.00
C PRO A 56 7.38 -5.44 -15.37
N ASP A 57 7.45 -5.58 -14.06
CA ASP A 57 8.69 -5.76 -13.32
C ASP A 57 8.84 -7.23 -12.90
N PRO A 58 9.72 -8.02 -13.56
CA PRO A 58 9.92 -9.41 -13.22
C PRO A 58 10.43 -9.63 -11.79
N LYS A 59 11.21 -8.68 -11.24
CA LYS A 59 11.74 -8.81 -9.87
C LYS A 59 10.62 -8.66 -8.85
N LEU A 60 9.79 -7.64 -9.00
CA LEU A 60 8.60 -7.46 -8.16
C LEU A 60 7.62 -8.64 -8.29
N ARG A 61 7.36 -9.12 -9.51
CA ARG A 61 6.49 -10.29 -9.70
C ARG A 61 7.06 -11.52 -8.99
N GLN A 62 8.37 -11.78 -9.11
CA GLN A 62 9.01 -12.90 -8.43
C GLN A 62 8.99 -12.76 -6.91
N LEU A 63 9.18 -11.55 -6.39
CA LEU A 63 9.06 -11.28 -4.95
C LEU A 63 7.67 -11.66 -4.43
N LEU A 64 6.60 -11.30 -5.13
CA LEU A 64 5.22 -11.64 -4.75
C LEU A 64 4.89 -13.13 -4.93
N LEU A 65 5.50 -13.79 -5.92
CA LEU A 65 5.38 -15.25 -6.11
C LEU A 65 6.09 -16.02 -4.99
N ASP A 66 7.21 -15.49 -4.48
CA ASP A 66 7.96 -16.09 -3.39
C ASP A 66 7.27 -15.92 -2.01
N ILE A 67 6.15 -15.19 -1.93
CA ILE A 67 5.33 -15.12 -0.71
C ILE A 67 4.60 -16.45 -0.53
N ASP A 68 4.82 -17.08 0.61
CA ASP A 68 4.15 -18.31 1.01
C ASP A 68 2.67 -18.03 1.31
N ARG A 69 1.79 -18.38 0.37
CA ARG A 69 0.35 -18.13 0.45
C ARG A 69 -0.34 -18.91 1.57
N SER A 70 0.30 -19.93 2.15
CA SER A 70 -0.19 -20.59 3.35
C SER A 70 0.03 -19.77 4.62
N LYS A 71 0.98 -18.83 4.61
CA LYS A 71 1.35 -17.98 5.74
C LYS A 71 0.91 -16.55 5.61
N ALA A 72 0.78 -16.06 4.37
CA ALA A 72 0.59 -14.66 4.05
C ALA A 72 -0.39 -14.47 2.88
N ARG A 73 -1.38 -13.61 3.11
CA ARG A 73 -2.29 -13.10 2.06
C ARG A 73 -1.78 -11.78 1.54
N VAL A 74 -1.96 -11.47 0.26
CA VAL A 74 -1.44 -10.21 -0.35
C VAL A 74 -2.58 -9.36 -0.89
N TRP A 75 -2.66 -8.14 -0.37
CA TRP A 75 -3.67 -7.14 -0.70
C TRP A 75 -3.02 -5.85 -1.16
N CYS A 76 -3.55 -5.21 -2.20
CA CYS A 76 -3.13 -3.89 -2.64
C CYS A 76 -3.94 -2.82 -1.91
N ILE A 77 -3.28 -1.79 -1.37
CA ILE A 77 -3.94 -0.63 -0.76
C ILE A 77 -3.43 0.68 -1.38
N THR A 78 -4.31 1.59 -1.79
CA THR A 78 -3.92 2.83 -2.48
C THR A 78 -4.86 4.00 -2.20
N ASN A 79 -4.32 5.23 -2.25
CA ASN A 79 -5.14 6.44 -2.20
C ASN A 79 -5.77 6.80 -3.57
N ALA A 80 -5.39 6.10 -4.64
CA ALA A 80 -6.00 6.27 -5.96
C ALA A 80 -7.40 5.64 -6.03
N TYR A 81 -8.17 5.95 -7.08
CA TYR A 81 -9.44 5.29 -7.35
C TYR A 81 -9.27 3.85 -7.85
N LYS A 82 -10.33 3.05 -7.73
CA LYS A 82 -10.32 1.61 -8.06
C LYS A 82 -9.93 1.34 -9.52
N THR A 83 -10.42 2.16 -10.45
CA THR A 83 -10.16 2.02 -11.90
C THR A 83 -8.66 2.11 -12.20
N HIS A 84 -7.99 3.13 -11.64
CA HIS A 84 -6.56 3.34 -11.75
C HIS A 84 -5.78 2.17 -11.16
N ALA A 85 -6.10 1.76 -9.92
CA ALA A 85 -5.43 0.66 -9.24
C ALA A 85 -5.46 -0.65 -10.05
N LEU A 86 -6.63 -1.01 -10.57
CA LEU A 86 -6.81 -2.23 -11.37
C LEU A 86 -6.10 -2.14 -12.72
N ARG A 87 -6.08 -0.95 -13.37
CA ARG A 87 -5.36 -0.73 -14.62
C ARG A 87 -3.86 -0.94 -14.43
N VAL A 88 -3.29 -0.40 -13.35
CA VAL A 88 -1.88 -0.60 -13.04
C VAL A 88 -1.57 -2.07 -12.75
N LEU A 89 -2.35 -2.76 -11.90
CA LEU A 89 -2.12 -4.19 -11.60
C LEU A 89 -2.20 -5.06 -12.85
N LYS A 90 -3.00 -4.68 -13.85
CA LYS A 90 -3.08 -5.35 -15.14
C LYS A 90 -1.83 -5.12 -15.98
N ILE A 91 -1.39 -3.87 -16.14
CA ILE A 91 -0.20 -3.52 -16.93
C ILE A 91 1.07 -4.14 -16.34
N MET A 92 1.20 -4.10 -15.00
CA MET A 92 2.36 -4.66 -14.29
C MET A 92 2.35 -6.19 -14.25
N ASN A 93 1.29 -6.84 -14.74
CA ASN A 93 1.08 -8.28 -14.65
C ASN A 93 1.17 -8.80 -13.20
N LEU A 94 0.37 -8.22 -12.30
CA LEU A 94 0.31 -8.58 -10.87
C LEU A 94 -1.10 -8.94 -10.39
N SER A 95 -2.11 -8.80 -11.25
CA SER A 95 -3.53 -8.99 -10.87
C SER A 95 -3.83 -10.38 -10.30
N ASP A 96 -3.16 -11.41 -10.80
CA ASP A 96 -3.28 -12.80 -10.34
C ASP A 96 -2.62 -13.07 -8.98
N LEU A 97 -1.76 -12.16 -8.51
CA LEU A 97 -1.01 -12.29 -7.26
C LEU A 97 -1.65 -11.51 -6.10
N ILE A 98 -2.74 -10.79 -6.37
CA ILE A 98 -3.42 -9.89 -5.45
C ILE A 98 -4.84 -10.35 -5.20
N GLU A 99 -5.16 -10.55 -3.92
CA GLU A 99 -6.45 -11.10 -3.50
C GLU A 99 -7.55 -10.04 -3.41
N GLY A 100 -7.16 -8.78 -3.22
CA GLY A 100 -8.10 -7.67 -3.17
C GLY A 100 -7.40 -6.32 -3.22
N VAL A 101 -8.18 -5.31 -3.56
CA VAL A 101 -7.75 -3.91 -3.66
C VAL A 101 -8.61 -3.08 -2.70
N VAL A 102 -7.95 -2.32 -1.84
CA VAL A 102 -8.57 -1.24 -1.04
C VAL A 102 -8.11 0.07 -1.68
N SER A 103 -9.06 0.84 -2.17
CA SER A 103 -8.84 2.11 -2.87
C SER A 103 -9.68 3.20 -2.21
N CYS A 104 -9.34 4.46 -2.44
CA CYS A 104 -10.25 5.55 -2.09
C CYS A 104 -11.49 5.44 -2.98
N ASP A 105 -12.69 5.51 -2.39
CA ASP A 105 -13.94 5.53 -3.15
C ASP A 105 -14.36 6.98 -3.37
N TYR A 106 -13.98 7.53 -4.51
CA TYR A 106 -14.28 8.92 -4.86
C TYR A 106 -15.80 9.19 -4.97
N THR A 107 -16.64 8.16 -5.10
CA THR A 107 -18.11 8.33 -5.12
C THR A 107 -18.69 8.57 -3.72
N ASN A 108 -17.92 8.29 -2.67
CA ASN A 108 -18.27 8.60 -1.28
C ASN A 108 -17.53 9.86 -0.83
N LEU A 109 -18.23 10.99 -0.67
CA LEU A 109 -17.63 12.28 -0.25
C LEU A 109 -16.90 12.22 1.12
N ASN A 110 -17.17 11.19 1.91
CA ASN A 110 -16.55 10.93 3.21
C ASN A 110 -15.57 9.76 3.19
N PHE A 111 -15.02 9.38 2.03
CA PHE A 111 -13.99 8.35 1.95
C PHE A 111 -12.80 8.68 2.87
N HIS A 112 -12.18 7.63 3.40
CA HIS A 112 -10.93 7.71 4.15
C HIS A 112 -9.75 7.44 3.22
N CYS A 113 -8.58 7.97 3.55
CA CYS A 113 -7.35 7.74 2.80
C CYS A 113 -6.17 7.55 3.76
N LYS A 114 -5.08 6.93 3.32
CA LYS A 114 -3.86 6.91 4.13
C LYS A 114 -3.38 8.34 4.36
N PRO A 115 -2.87 8.68 5.57
CA PRO A 115 -2.54 7.80 6.70
C PRO A 115 -3.65 7.65 7.77
N GLU A 116 -4.93 7.92 7.44
CA GLU A 116 -6.03 7.90 8.41
C GLU A 116 -6.24 6.49 9.00
N LYS A 117 -6.55 6.44 10.30
CA LYS A 117 -6.79 5.18 11.01
C LYS A 117 -7.94 4.41 10.38
N GLU A 118 -9.00 5.12 10.02
CA GLU A 118 -10.24 4.60 9.44
C GLU A 118 -9.97 3.88 8.11
N TYR A 119 -9.08 4.41 7.27
CA TYR A 119 -8.67 3.74 6.04
C TYR A 119 -7.98 2.40 6.31
N TYR A 120 -7.12 2.34 7.34
CA TYR A 120 -6.47 1.09 7.71
C TYR A 120 -7.43 0.09 8.35
N GLN A 121 -8.37 0.55 9.19
CA GLN A 121 -9.42 -0.30 9.76
C GLN A 121 -10.26 -0.94 8.64
N GLU A 122 -10.62 -0.14 7.63
CA GLU A 122 -11.33 -0.61 6.44
C GLU A 122 -10.53 -1.66 5.66
N ALA A 123 -9.22 -1.46 5.51
CA ALA A 123 -8.35 -2.42 4.85
C ALA A 123 -8.26 -3.74 5.62
N VAL A 124 -8.17 -3.67 6.96
CA VAL A 124 -8.18 -4.83 7.85
C VAL A 124 -9.48 -5.61 7.70
N ALA A 125 -10.64 -4.95 7.79
CA ALA A 125 -11.95 -5.58 7.63
C ALA A 125 -12.10 -6.29 6.28
N ARG A 126 -11.75 -5.61 5.17
CA ARG A 126 -11.81 -6.22 3.83
C ARG A 126 -10.84 -7.40 3.69
N SER A 127 -9.63 -7.30 4.28
CA SER A 127 -8.67 -8.42 4.31
C SER A 127 -9.16 -9.63 5.12
N LEU A 128 -10.14 -9.43 6.00
CA LEU A 128 -10.84 -10.48 6.75
C LEU A 128 -12.05 -11.06 5.98
N GLY A 129 -12.36 -10.54 4.79
CA GLY A 129 -13.58 -10.91 4.05
C GLY A 129 -14.84 -10.26 4.62
N GLN A 130 -14.70 -9.14 5.32
CA GLN A 130 -15.80 -8.41 5.93
C GLN A 130 -16.03 -7.09 5.20
N GLU A 131 -17.30 -6.70 5.05
CA GLU A 131 -17.63 -5.34 4.66
C GLU A 131 -17.43 -4.39 5.85
N PRO A 132 -16.81 -3.22 5.67
CA PRO A 132 -16.63 -2.26 6.75
C PRO A 132 -17.95 -1.86 7.42
N SER A 133 -17.95 -1.87 8.75
CA SER A 133 -19.07 -1.42 9.58
C SER A 133 -18.52 -0.77 10.85
N ALA A 134 -19.29 0.10 11.51
CA ALA A 134 -18.82 0.77 12.72
C ALA A 134 -18.29 -0.23 13.78
N GLU A 135 -18.96 -1.37 13.95
CA GLU A 135 -18.57 -2.41 14.91
C GLU A 135 -17.21 -3.05 14.58
N ASN A 136 -16.98 -3.48 13.33
CA ASN A 136 -15.73 -4.17 12.99
C ASN A 136 -14.54 -3.20 12.83
N LEU A 137 -14.79 -1.93 12.50
CA LEU A 137 -13.74 -0.93 12.44
C LEU A 137 -13.18 -0.65 13.84
N GLU A 138 -14.04 -0.49 14.85
CA GLU A 138 -13.62 -0.29 16.24
C GLU A 138 -12.81 -1.47 16.80
N GLN A 139 -13.10 -2.69 16.34
CA GLN A 139 -12.45 -3.94 16.76
C GLN A 139 -11.23 -4.33 15.91
N ALA A 140 -10.80 -3.48 14.97
CA ALA A 140 -9.69 -3.79 14.08
C ALA A 140 -8.40 -4.06 14.87
N ASP A 141 -7.86 -5.27 14.71
CA ASP A 141 -6.54 -5.66 15.19
C ASP A 141 -5.54 -5.59 14.03
N PHE A 142 -4.49 -4.78 14.21
CA PHE A 142 -3.45 -4.53 13.23
C PHE A 142 -2.20 -5.40 13.44
N SER A 143 -2.12 -6.15 14.55
CA SER A 143 -0.91 -6.84 14.98
C SER A 143 -0.43 -7.93 14.00
N ASP A 144 -1.36 -8.51 13.22
CA ASP A 144 -1.07 -9.49 12.18
C ASP A 144 -0.97 -8.87 10.77
N HIS A 145 -1.02 -7.55 10.64
CA HIS A 145 -0.96 -6.83 9.37
C HIS A 145 0.39 -6.15 9.17
N LEU A 146 1.05 -6.48 8.06
CA LEU A 146 2.34 -5.88 7.69
C LEU A 146 2.14 -4.89 6.55
N LEU A 147 2.75 -3.72 6.61
CA LEU A 147 2.67 -2.68 5.58
C LEU A 147 4.06 -2.33 5.03
N VAL A 148 4.17 -2.24 3.70
CA VAL A 148 5.29 -1.57 3.01
C VAL A 148 4.72 -0.45 2.15
N ASP A 149 5.31 0.74 2.18
CA ASP A 149 4.87 1.96 1.49
C ASP A 149 6.08 2.90 1.32
N ASP A 150 6.14 3.62 0.20
CA ASP A 150 7.17 4.64 -0.10
C ASP A 150 6.89 5.98 0.59
N ALA A 151 5.63 6.25 0.98
CA ALA A 151 5.30 7.48 1.68
C ALA A 151 5.53 7.29 3.18
N LEU A 152 6.60 7.88 3.72
CA LEU A 152 6.96 7.81 5.14
C LEU A 152 5.78 8.13 6.08
N ILE A 153 4.93 9.10 5.72
CA ILE A 153 3.78 9.48 6.53
C ILE A 153 2.76 8.34 6.69
N ASN A 154 2.59 7.49 5.67
CA ASN A 154 1.72 6.32 5.73
C ASN A 154 2.28 5.27 6.71
N ILE A 155 3.59 5.02 6.65
CA ILE A 155 4.31 4.09 7.52
C ILE A 155 4.29 4.55 8.97
N VAL A 156 4.52 5.84 9.23
CA VAL A 156 4.41 6.41 10.57
C VAL A 156 2.98 6.28 11.09
N GLY A 157 1.97 6.55 10.24
CA GLY A 157 0.56 6.36 10.60
C GLY A 157 0.22 4.93 10.98
N ALA A 158 0.64 3.96 10.16
CA ALA A 158 0.43 2.53 10.40
C ALA A 158 1.14 2.03 11.68
N SER A 159 2.38 2.47 11.91
CA SER A 159 3.15 2.12 13.10
C SER A 159 2.49 2.64 14.38
N LYS A 160 1.99 3.89 14.38
CA LYS A 160 1.28 4.49 15.52
C LYS A 160 0.03 3.72 15.95
N ILE A 161 -0.65 3.08 15.00
CA ILE A 161 -1.89 2.33 15.26
C ILE A 161 -1.64 0.84 15.51
N GLY A 162 -0.38 0.39 15.51
CA GLY A 162 0.00 -0.94 15.96
C GLY A 162 0.07 -2.02 14.88
N PHE A 163 0.37 -1.66 13.63
CA PHE A 163 0.70 -2.65 12.60
C PHE A 163 1.85 -3.56 13.05
N GLY A 164 1.73 -4.87 12.78
CA GLY A 164 2.75 -5.86 13.14
C GLY A 164 4.14 -5.59 12.57
N SER A 165 4.20 -4.94 11.40
CA SER A 165 5.41 -4.30 10.87
C SER A 165 5.01 -3.19 9.89
N SER A 166 5.77 -2.10 9.90
CA SER A 166 5.60 -0.96 8.99
C SER A 166 6.95 -0.62 8.37
N VAL A 167 7.05 -0.77 7.05
CA VAL A 167 8.30 -0.69 6.28
C VAL A 167 8.25 0.47 5.29
N HIS A 168 9.15 1.41 5.44
CA HIS A 168 9.37 2.49 4.48
C HIS A 168 10.29 2.03 3.35
N PHE A 169 9.78 2.00 2.13
CA PHE A 169 10.58 1.78 0.92
C PHE A 169 11.10 3.11 0.39
N ASP A 170 12.34 3.43 0.75
CA ASP A 170 13.01 4.66 0.39
C ASP A 170 13.83 4.47 -0.89
N GLU A 171 13.16 4.60 -2.03
CA GLU A 171 13.75 4.36 -3.35
C GLU A 171 14.78 5.44 -3.75
N ASP A 172 14.67 6.66 -3.20
CA ASP A 172 15.51 7.81 -3.56
C ASP A 172 16.80 7.92 -2.73
N SER A 173 17.01 7.02 -1.76
CA SER A 173 18.23 7.03 -0.97
C SER A 173 19.40 6.38 -1.73
N ASP A 174 20.35 7.21 -2.17
CA ASP A 174 21.63 6.76 -2.73
C ASP A 174 22.52 5.99 -1.72
N ALA A 175 22.16 6.04 -0.44
CA ALA A 175 22.84 5.30 0.59
C ALA A 175 22.44 3.82 0.50
N VAL A 176 23.34 2.98 -0.02
CA VAL A 176 23.24 1.52 0.06
C VAL A 176 23.38 1.11 1.53
N THR A 177 22.28 1.26 2.27
CA THR A 177 22.14 0.83 3.65
C THR A 177 21.29 -0.43 3.65
N GLY A 178 21.70 -1.41 4.46
CA GLY A 178 20.88 -2.60 4.68
C GLY A 178 19.55 -2.23 5.34
N ALA A 179 18.62 -3.18 5.36
CA ALA A 179 17.39 -3.04 6.11
C ALA A 179 17.70 -2.74 7.58
N HIS A 180 17.11 -1.68 8.14
CA HIS A 180 17.38 -1.28 9.52
C HIS A 180 16.15 -0.67 10.20
N SER A 181 16.06 -0.86 11.51
CA SER A 181 15.09 -0.16 12.35
C SER A 181 15.52 1.29 12.55
N THR A 182 14.57 2.22 12.46
CA THR A 182 14.76 3.65 12.63
C THR A 182 13.53 4.28 13.29
N LYS A 183 13.54 5.60 13.51
CA LYS A 183 12.45 6.35 14.11
C LYS A 183 12.17 7.64 13.33
N SER A 184 10.90 8.02 13.25
CA SER A 184 10.47 9.33 12.73
C SER A 184 10.83 10.45 13.72
N LYS A 185 10.61 11.71 13.30
CA LYS A 185 10.89 12.89 14.14
C LYS A 185 10.16 12.87 15.48
N ASP A 186 8.99 12.22 15.55
CA ASP A 186 8.19 12.07 16.76
C ASP A 186 8.50 10.78 17.56
N GLY A 187 9.54 10.05 17.17
CA GLY A 187 9.99 8.84 17.86
C GLY A 187 9.27 7.56 17.48
N THR A 188 8.30 7.61 16.54
CA THR A 188 7.59 6.41 16.06
C THR A 188 8.56 5.46 15.35
N PRO A 189 8.68 4.19 15.77
CA PRO A 189 9.59 3.24 15.15
C PRO A 189 9.06 2.74 13.79
N PHE A 190 9.95 2.46 12.86
CA PHE A 190 9.64 1.79 11.59
C PHE A 190 10.90 1.12 11.02
N GLU A 191 10.72 0.25 10.03
CA GLU A 191 11.83 -0.37 9.29
C GLU A 191 12.04 0.37 7.96
N ARG A 192 13.29 0.62 7.57
CA ARG A 192 13.61 1.27 6.30
C ARG A 192 14.36 0.31 5.39
N ILE A 193 13.95 0.28 4.12
CA ILE A 193 14.60 -0.49 3.05
C ILE A 193 14.79 0.40 1.81
N THR A 194 15.78 0.09 0.98
CA THR A 194 16.03 0.77 -0.30
C THR A 194 15.85 -0.16 -1.50
N ALA A 195 15.61 -1.45 -1.26
CA ALA A 195 15.23 -2.43 -2.26
C ALA A 195 14.18 -3.38 -1.69
N LEU A 196 13.11 -3.67 -2.44
CA LEU A 196 12.02 -4.53 -1.96
C LEU A 196 12.46 -5.94 -1.55
N ASP A 197 13.53 -6.47 -2.18
CA ASP A 197 14.12 -7.77 -1.79
C ASP A 197 14.64 -7.80 -0.35
N GLN A 198 14.94 -6.63 0.24
CA GLN A 198 15.38 -6.52 1.62
C GLN A 198 14.27 -6.88 2.64
N LEU A 199 13.00 -6.93 2.22
CA LEU A 199 11.91 -7.47 3.06
C LEU A 199 12.23 -8.88 3.57
N ARG A 200 12.95 -9.69 2.79
CA ARG A 200 13.36 -11.05 3.16
C ARG A 200 14.32 -11.11 4.36
N ASN A 201 14.94 -9.99 4.70
CA ASN A 201 15.92 -9.90 5.77
C ASN A 201 15.31 -9.33 7.07
N LEU A 202 14.09 -8.82 7.02
CA LEU A 202 13.39 -8.28 8.18
C LEU A 202 12.76 -9.40 9.01
N ASP A 203 12.83 -9.28 10.33
CA ASP A 203 12.47 -10.36 11.26
C ASP A 203 11.03 -10.85 11.11
N VAL A 204 10.08 -9.93 10.89
CA VAL A 204 8.67 -10.27 10.74
C VAL A 204 8.35 -10.76 9.34
N TRP A 205 9.00 -10.18 8.32
CA TRP A 205 8.70 -10.42 6.91
C TRP A 205 9.35 -11.68 6.35
N LYS A 206 10.54 -12.07 6.84
CA LYS A 206 11.24 -13.28 6.37
C LYS A 206 10.36 -14.54 6.48
N ASP A 207 9.52 -14.61 7.51
CA ASP A 207 8.58 -15.71 7.72
C ASP A 207 7.49 -15.81 6.65
N CYS A 208 7.19 -14.70 5.96
CA CYS A 208 6.15 -14.63 4.93
C CYS A 208 6.62 -15.22 3.59
N PHE A 209 7.91 -15.44 3.40
CA PHE A 209 8.46 -15.99 2.17
C PHE A 209 8.62 -17.50 2.24
N VAL A 210 8.60 -18.16 1.08
CA VAL A 210 8.97 -19.57 0.98
C VAL A 210 10.43 -19.75 1.37
N ASN A 211 10.70 -20.74 2.22
CA ASN A 211 12.08 -21.15 2.48
C ASN A 211 12.62 -21.74 1.18
N LYS A 212 13.60 -21.08 0.55
CA LYS A 212 14.35 -21.71 -0.53
C LYS A 212 15.19 -22.80 0.13
N SER A 213 14.73 -24.05 0.05
CA SER A 213 15.57 -25.20 0.35
C SER A 213 16.81 -25.06 -0.52
N THR A 214 17.96 -24.90 0.13
CA THR A 214 19.28 -24.83 -0.49
C THR A 214 19.56 -26.02 -1.39
#